data_AF-A0A3D0UTU2-F1
#
_entry.id   AF-A0A3D0UTU2-F1
#
_cell.length_a   1.000
_cell.length_b   1.000
_cell.length_c   1.000
_cell.angle_alpha   90.00
_cell.angle_beta   90.00
_cell.angle_gamma   90.00
#
_symmetry.space_group_name_H-M   'P 1'
#
loop_
_entity.id
_entity.type
_entity.pdbx_description
1 polymer ?
#
loop_
_entity_poly.entity_id
_entity_poly.type
_entity_poly.pdbx_seq_one_letter_code
_entity_poly.pdbx_strand_id
1 'polypeptide(L)'
;MCSNSTAVDNFNVQTLEVVLSRMHVGSTAYNLLSGSLQKFYDKGFTAKDSYNPAEFRDQIVSLRQYYQSHSIKAEQGKISIPYRYIIPLNISFNWSLQNLSSYYTDIGFIWIFAMIFTILGLIYGLITREKRLITISSISIL
;
A
#
# COMPACT_ATOMS: atom_id res chain seq x y z
N MET A 1 -16.01 -10.83 12.32
CA MET A 1 -15.84 -11.67 11.12
C MET A 1 -14.42 -12.23 11.00
N CYS A 2 -13.40 -11.39 11.14
CA CYS A 2 -12.01 -11.78 10.87
C CYS A 2 -11.46 -12.92 11.74
N SER A 3 -11.89 -13.01 13.01
CA SER A 3 -11.46 -14.09 13.93
C SER A 3 -12.19 -15.42 13.74
N ASN A 4 -13.28 -15.44 12.97
CA ASN A 4 -14.12 -16.62 12.75
C ASN A 4 -14.13 -17.01 11.25
N SER A 5 -12.97 -16.93 10.59
CA SER A 5 -12.81 -17.24 9.16
C SER A 5 -13.32 -18.63 8.79
N THR A 6 -13.08 -19.64 9.64
CA THR A 6 -13.58 -21.01 9.46
C THR A 6 -15.10 -21.09 9.47
N ALA A 7 -15.78 -20.26 10.26
CA ALA A 7 -17.25 -20.20 10.28
C ALA A 7 -17.80 -19.57 8.99
N VAL A 8 -17.05 -18.65 8.36
CA VAL A 8 -17.40 -18.12 7.04
C VAL A 8 -17.20 -19.18 5.96
N ASP A 9 -16.07 -19.89 5.99
CA ASP A 9 -15.73 -20.90 4.98
C ASP A 9 -16.69 -22.10 4.99
N ASN A 10 -17.18 -22.49 6.17
CA ASN A 10 -18.18 -23.55 6.33
C ASN A 10 -19.62 -23.02 6.36
N PHE A 11 -19.81 -21.71 6.16
CA PHE A 11 -21.08 -21.02 6.28
C PHE A 11 -21.89 -21.41 7.54
N ASN A 12 -21.25 -21.47 8.71
CA ASN A 12 -21.89 -21.86 9.97
C ASN A 12 -22.83 -20.74 10.45
N VAL A 13 -24.13 -20.89 10.21
CA VAL A 13 -25.14 -19.85 10.46
C VAL A 13 -25.20 -19.47 11.93
N GLN A 14 -25.18 -20.44 12.86
CA GLN A 14 -25.26 -20.17 14.31
C GLN A 14 -24.12 -19.27 14.79
N THR A 15 -22.90 -19.55 14.34
CA THR A 15 -21.74 -18.73 14.69
C THR A 15 -21.81 -17.36 14.01
N LEU A 16 -22.27 -17.32 12.76
CA LEU A 16 -22.42 -16.09 12.00
C LEU A 16 -23.47 -15.14 12.62
N GLU A 17 -24.58 -15.65 13.15
CA GLU A 17 -25.58 -14.85 13.87
C GLU A 17 -25.02 -14.23 15.15
N VAL A 18 -24.25 -15.01 15.92
CA VAL A 18 -23.56 -14.49 17.11
C VAL A 18 -22.60 -13.37 16.70
N VAL A 19 -21.87 -13.53 15.59
CA VAL A 19 -20.99 -12.47 15.09
C VAL A 19 -21.81 -11.25 14.63
N LEU A 20 -22.94 -11.44 13.95
CA LEU A 20 -23.81 -10.35 13.51
C LEU A 20 -24.30 -9.51 14.69
N SER A 21 -24.71 -10.15 15.78
CA SER A 21 -25.19 -9.46 17.00
C SER A 21 -24.14 -8.57 17.66
N ARG A 22 -22.86 -8.84 17.42
CA ARG A 22 -21.72 -8.07 17.94
C ARG A 22 -21.23 -6.99 16.98
N MET A 23 -21.80 -6.90 15.78
CA MET A 23 -21.42 -5.89 14.79
C MET A 23 -22.21 -4.60 14.94
N HIS A 24 -21.60 -3.50 14.53
CA HIS A 24 -22.28 -2.22 14.44
C HIS A 24 -23.31 -2.23 13.31
N VAL A 25 -24.57 -1.97 13.67
CA VAL A 25 -25.71 -1.91 12.75
C VAL A 25 -25.45 -0.85 11.69
N GLY A 26 -25.70 -1.18 10.41
CA GLY A 26 -25.50 -0.29 9.28
C GLY A 26 -24.07 -0.23 8.74
N SER A 27 -23.10 -0.86 9.39
CA SER A 27 -21.75 -1.01 8.82
C SER A 27 -21.76 -1.88 7.56
N THR A 28 -20.78 -1.69 6.67
CA THR A 28 -20.68 -2.48 5.42
C THR A 28 -20.57 -3.98 5.70
N ALA A 29 -19.83 -4.36 6.75
CA ALA A 29 -19.71 -5.74 7.21
C ALA A 29 -21.06 -6.29 7.71
N TYR A 30 -21.81 -5.48 8.45
CA TYR A 30 -23.14 -5.85 8.96
C TYR A 30 -24.10 -6.10 7.80
N ASN A 31 -24.20 -5.17 6.84
CA ASN A 31 -25.11 -5.29 5.70
C ASN A 31 -24.77 -6.49 4.82
N LEU A 32 -23.47 -6.78 4.64
CA LEU A 32 -23.01 -7.92 3.86
C LEU A 32 -23.36 -9.25 4.56
N LEU A 33 -23.14 -9.34 5.87
CA LEU A 33 -23.47 -10.54 6.63
C LEU A 33 -24.98 -10.74 6.77
N SER A 34 -25.72 -9.68 7.13
CA SER A 34 -27.18 -9.76 7.27
C SER A 34 -27.82 -10.12 5.93
N GLY A 35 -27.37 -9.55 4.81
CA GLY A 35 -27.84 -9.93 3.48
C GLY A 35 -27.51 -11.38 3.10
N SER A 36 -26.35 -11.89 3.54
CA SER A 36 -25.97 -13.28 3.32
C SER A 36 -26.84 -14.25 4.13
N LEU A 37 -27.16 -13.91 5.37
CA LEU A 37 -28.06 -14.67 6.24
C LEU A 37 -29.53 -14.56 5.78
N GLN A 38 -29.97 -13.41 5.29
CA GLN A 38 -31.32 -13.24 4.75
C GLN A 38 -31.54 -14.19 3.57
N LYS A 39 -30.59 -14.28 2.63
CA LYS A 39 -30.66 -15.23 1.51
C LYS A 39 -30.68 -16.70 1.95
N PHE A 40 -30.14 -17.02 3.12
CA PHE A 40 -30.24 -18.34 3.71
C PHE A 40 -31.66 -18.62 4.20
N TYR A 41 -32.26 -17.67 4.91
CA TYR A 41 -33.64 -17.76 5.37
C TYR A 41 -34.69 -17.71 4.25
N ASP A 42 -34.44 -16.93 3.20
CA ASP A 42 -35.34 -16.81 2.03
C ASP A 42 -35.45 -18.14 1.26
N LYS A 43 -34.43 -19.02 1.36
CA LYS A 43 -34.47 -20.38 0.83
C LYS A 43 -35.24 -21.37 1.72
N GLY A 44 -35.76 -20.93 2.87
CA GLY A 44 -36.55 -21.75 3.78
C GLY A 44 -35.74 -22.57 4.78
N PHE A 45 -34.42 -22.36 4.86
CA PHE A 45 -33.58 -23.03 5.86
C PHE A 45 -33.61 -22.30 7.20
N THR A 46 -33.48 -23.07 8.28
CA THR A 46 -33.32 -22.60 9.65
C THR A 46 -31.91 -22.89 10.15
N ALA A 47 -31.46 -22.17 11.18
CA ALA A 47 -30.12 -22.34 11.77
C ALA A 47 -29.82 -23.75 12.33
N LYS A 48 -30.82 -24.65 12.36
CA LYS A 48 -30.69 -26.04 12.83
C LYS A 48 -30.70 -27.06 11.70
N ASP A 49 -30.98 -26.64 10.47
CA ASP A 49 -31.06 -27.55 9.33
C ASP A 49 -29.67 -27.97 8.87
N SER A 50 -29.58 -29.19 8.36
CA SER A 50 -28.39 -29.66 7.64
C SER A 50 -28.51 -29.16 6.20
N TYR A 51 -27.59 -28.29 5.79
CA TYR A 51 -27.53 -27.73 4.44
C TYR A 51 -26.14 -27.94 3.85
N ASN A 52 -26.07 -27.99 2.51
CA ASN A 52 -24.80 -28.06 1.81
C ASN A 52 -24.21 -26.64 1.65
N PRO A 53 -23.03 -26.34 2.23
CA PRO A 53 -22.40 -25.01 2.08
C PRO A 53 -22.15 -24.61 0.62
N ALA A 54 -22.05 -25.58 -0.31
CA ALA A 54 -21.89 -25.31 -1.73
C ALA A 54 -23.06 -24.52 -2.34
N GLU A 55 -24.28 -24.63 -1.80
CA GLU A 55 -25.46 -23.88 -2.25
C GLU A 55 -25.41 -22.39 -1.90
N PHE A 56 -24.51 -22.03 -0.99
CA PHE A 56 -24.28 -20.66 -0.51
C PHE A 56 -22.90 -20.15 -0.91
N ARG A 57 -22.31 -20.75 -1.96
CA ARG A 57 -20.97 -20.41 -2.44
C ARG A 57 -20.79 -18.90 -2.68
N ASP A 58 -21.77 -18.23 -3.26
CA ASP A 58 -21.67 -16.80 -3.58
C ASP A 58 -21.63 -15.94 -2.31
N GLN A 59 -22.41 -16.30 -1.30
CA GLN A 59 -22.42 -15.67 0.01
C GLN A 59 -21.07 -15.91 0.71
N ILE A 60 -20.56 -17.15 0.68
CA ILE A 60 -19.25 -17.49 1.25
C ILE A 60 -18.14 -16.70 0.55
N VAL A 61 -18.14 -16.63 -0.78
CA VAL A 61 -17.11 -15.92 -1.56
C VAL A 61 -17.15 -14.42 -1.29
N SER A 62 -18.33 -13.80 -1.24
CA SER A 62 -18.44 -12.37 -0.96
C SER A 62 -17.99 -12.02 0.46
N LEU A 63 -18.42 -12.79 1.46
CA LEU A 63 -17.94 -12.67 2.84
C LEU A 63 -16.42 -12.88 2.94
N ARG A 64 -15.90 -13.86 2.18
CA ARG A 64 -14.47 -14.16 2.11
C ARG A 64 -13.66 -13.00 1.55
N GLN A 65 -14.08 -12.46 0.41
CA GLN A 65 -13.44 -11.31 -0.22
C GLN A 65 -13.45 -10.09 0.70
N TYR A 66 -14.56 -9.85 1.40
CA TYR A 66 -14.66 -8.73 2.33
C TYR A 66 -13.68 -8.85 3.49
N TYR A 67 -13.65 -9.99 4.19
CA TYR A 67 -12.71 -10.12 5.31
C TYR A 67 -11.26 -10.12 4.80
N GLN A 68 -10.93 -10.78 3.68
CA GLN A 68 -9.56 -10.82 3.15
C GLN A 68 -9.04 -9.43 2.75
N SER A 69 -9.91 -8.55 2.26
CA SER A 69 -9.53 -7.19 1.89
C SER A 69 -9.43 -6.22 3.08
N HIS A 70 -10.00 -6.57 4.23
CA HIS A 70 -10.08 -5.68 5.40
C HIS A 70 -9.37 -6.21 6.65
N SER A 71 -8.93 -7.48 6.67
CA SER A 71 -8.28 -8.12 7.82
C SER A 71 -6.79 -8.33 7.59
N ILE A 72 -5.98 -8.02 8.61
CA ILE A 72 -4.59 -8.48 8.68
C ILE A 72 -4.61 -9.90 9.26
N LYS A 73 -4.01 -10.85 8.55
CA LYS A 73 -3.89 -12.23 9.02
C LYS A 73 -2.47 -12.50 9.46
N ALA A 74 -2.31 -13.16 10.60
CA ALA A 74 -1.04 -13.71 11.05
C ALA A 74 -1.21 -15.23 11.23
N GLU A 75 -0.59 -16.01 10.36
CA GLU A 75 -0.58 -17.49 10.44
C GLU A 75 0.85 -17.99 10.32
N GLN A 76 1.28 -18.84 11.26
CA GLN A 76 2.55 -19.59 11.21
C GLN A 76 3.78 -18.72 10.83
N GLY A 77 3.93 -17.55 11.46
CA GLY A 77 5.05 -16.65 11.21
C GLY A 77 4.95 -15.81 9.92
N LYS A 78 3.86 -15.94 9.15
CA LYS A 78 3.57 -15.08 7.98
C LYS A 78 2.48 -14.07 8.33
N ILE A 79 2.74 -12.80 8.03
CA ILE A 79 1.77 -11.72 8.17
C ILE A 79 1.29 -11.34 6.76
N SER A 80 0.00 -11.49 6.51
CA SER A 80 -0.66 -11.06 5.27
C SER A 80 -1.39 -9.73 5.54
N ILE A 81 -0.88 -8.66 4.94
CA ILE A 81 -1.45 -7.30 5.05
C ILE A 81 -2.18 -6.99 3.74
N PRO A 82 -3.47 -6.61 3.78
CA PRO A 82 -4.19 -6.18 2.59
C PRO A 82 -3.50 -5.00 1.91
N TYR A 83 -3.42 -5.03 0.57
CA TYR A 83 -2.75 -4.01 -0.24
C TYR A 83 -3.22 -2.58 0.08
N ARG A 84 -4.50 -2.40 0.42
CA ARG A 84 -5.09 -1.11 0.80
C ARG A 84 -4.31 -0.38 1.90
N TYR A 85 -3.74 -1.10 2.86
CA TYR A 85 -2.96 -0.50 3.95
C TYR A 85 -1.51 -0.18 3.56
N ILE A 86 -1.03 -0.70 2.43
CA ILE A 86 0.31 -0.48 1.90
C ILE A 86 0.34 0.74 0.95
N ILE A 87 -0.80 1.12 0.36
CA ILE A 87 -0.90 2.25 -0.59
C ILE A 87 -0.29 3.56 -0.04
N PRO A 88 -0.59 4.01 1.20
CA PRO A 88 -0.02 5.27 1.71
C PRO A 88 1.51 5.22 1.82
N LEU A 89 2.06 4.04 2.16
CA LEU A 89 3.50 3.82 2.23
C LEU A 89 4.12 3.92 0.83
N ASN A 90 3.45 3.35 -0.18
CA ASN A 90 3.92 3.39 -1.56
C ASN A 90 3.93 4.82 -2.13
N ILE A 91 2.92 5.62 -1.82
CA ILE A 91 2.85 7.04 -2.21
C ILE A 91 3.99 7.82 -1.56
N SER A 92 4.18 7.65 -0.25
CA SER A 92 5.24 8.34 0.51
C SER A 92 6.63 7.95 0.01
N PHE A 93 6.84 6.65 -0.26
CA PHE A 93 8.09 6.14 -0.81
C PHE A 93 8.37 6.70 -2.21
N ASN A 94 7.38 6.69 -3.10
CA ASN A 94 7.52 7.25 -4.44
C ASN A 94 7.81 8.76 -4.42
N TRP A 95 7.14 9.51 -3.53
CA TRP A 95 7.40 10.94 -3.35
C TRP A 95 8.82 11.19 -2.81
N SER A 96 9.28 10.36 -1.88
CA SER A 96 10.65 10.45 -1.36
C SER A 96 11.72 10.22 -2.44
N LEU A 97 11.50 9.26 -3.34
CA LEU A 97 12.42 8.98 -4.45
C LEU A 97 12.47 10.12 -5.48
N GLN A 98 11.31 10.72 -5.79
CA GLN A 98 11.25 11.88 -6.68
C GLN A 98 11.99 13.08 -6.08
N ASN A 99 11.80 13.33 -4.78
CA ASN A 99 12.48 14.42 -4.10
C ASN A 99 14.00 14.20 -4.04
N LEU A 100 14.43 12.96 -3.80
CA LEU A 100 15.83 12.58 -3.83
C LEU A 100 16.45 12.81 -5.21
N SER A 101 15.76 12.39 -6.28
CA SER A 101 16.24 12.61 -7.66
C SER A 101 16.32 14.09 -8.02
N SER A 102 15.34 14.90 -7.59
CA SER A 102 15.36 16.36 -7.80
C SER A 102 16.57 16.98 -7.10
N TYR A 103 16.81 16.60 -5.84
CA TYR A 103 17.92 17.12 -5.05
C TYR A 103 19.30 16.83 -5.68
N TYR A 104 19.50 15.61 -6.18
CA TYR A 104 20.73 15.26 -6.90
C TYR A 104 20.87 16.00 -8.24
N THR A 105 19.75 16.29 -8.91
CA THR A 105 19.75 17.05 -10.16
C THR A 105 20.14 18.51 -9.91
N ASP A 106 19.60 19.13 -8.86
CA ASP A 106 19.91 20.51 -8.49
C ASP A 106 21.37 20.69 -8.07
N ILE A 107 21.92 19.76 -7.27
CA ILE A 107 23.35 19.75 -6.92
C ILE A 107 24.21 19.55 -8.17
N GLY A 108 23.79 18.64 -9.07
CA GLY A 108 24.47 18.41 -10.34
C GLY A 108 24.54 19.68 -11.19
N PHE A 109 23.46 20.45 -11.29
CA PHE A 109 23.45 21.72 -12.00
C PHE A 109 24.41 22.74 -11.40
N ILE A 110 24.44 22.89 -10.07
CA ILE A 110 25.38 23.78 -9.38
C ILE A 110 26.83 23.38 -9.71
N TRP A 111 27.13 22.08 -9.70
CA TRP A 111 28.46 21.57 -9.99
C TRP A 111 28.88 21.84 -11.44
N ILE A 112 27.96 21.65 -12.40
CA ILE A 112 28.19 21.98 -13.81
C ILE A 112 28.47 23.47 -13.99
N PHE A 113 27.66 24.36 -13.38
CA PHE A 113 27.89 25.81 -13.46
C PHE A 113 29.23 26.21 -12.85
N ALA A 114 29.58 25.67 -11.69
CA ALA A 114 30.87 25.91 -11.06
C ALA A 114 32.03 25.49 -11.99
N MET A 115 31.95 24.29 -12.60
CA MET A 115 32.96 23.80 -13.53
C MET A 115 33.09 24.71 -14.77
N ILE A 116 31.98 25.18 -15.33
CA ILE A 116 31.98 26.12 -16.46
C ILE A 116 32.72 27.41 -16.09
N PHE A 117 32.44 27.99 -14.92
CA PHE A 117 33.14 29.20 -14.47
C PHE A 117 34.65 28.98 -14.29
N THR A 118 35.05 27.84 -13.75
CA THR A 118 36.48 27.51 -13.57
C THR A 118 37.19 27.35 -14.92
N ILE A 119 36.55 26.72 -15.91
CA ILE A 119 37.10 26.59 -17.27
C ILE A 119 37.20 27.96 -17.94
N LEU A 120 36.17 28.81 -17.84
CA LEU A 120 36.19 30.16 -18.40
C LEU A 120 37.29 31.02 -17.75
N GLY A 121 37.46 30.92 -16.43
CA GLY A 121 38.55 31.58 -15.70
C GLY A 121 39.93 31.13 -16.17
N LEU A 122 40.10 29.82 -16.43
CA LEU A 122 41.33 29.27 -17.00
C LEU A 122 41.62 29.83 -18.40
N ILE A 123 40.61 29.81 -19.30
CA ILE A 123 40.74 30.34 -20.67
C ILE A 123 41.10 31.83 -20.63
N TYR A 124 40.39 32.60 -19.81
CA TYR A 124 40.66 34.03 -19.66
C TYR A 124 42.08 34.28 -19.14
N GLY A 125 42.51 33.55 -18.10
CA GLY A 125 43.86 33.64 -17.55
C GLY A 125 44.96 33.28 -18.55
N LEU A 126 44.71 32.33 -19.46
CA LEU A 126 45.64 32.00 -20.55
C LEU A 126 45.76 33.13 -21.57
N ILE A 127 44.65 33.78 -21.94
CA ILE A 127 44.61 34.89 -22.89
C ILE A 127 45.34 36.11 -22.31
N THR A 128 45.05 36.48 -21.06
CA THR A 128 45.67 37.63 -20.38
C THR A 128 47.04 37.31 -19.79
N ARG A 129 47.47 36.04 -19.85
CA ARG A 129 48.72 35.51 -19.26
C ARG A 129 48.85 35.80 -17.76
N GLU A 130 47.73 35.91 -17.06
CA GLU A 130 47.72 36.09 -15.61
C GLU A 130 48.00 34.77 -14.89
N LYS A 131 49.24 34.59 -14.44
CA LYS A 131 49.69 33.37 -13.75
C LYS A 131 48.84 33.02 -12.54
N ARG A 132 48.37 34.02 -11.78
CA ARG A 132 47.55 33.81 -10.59
C ARG A 132 46.20 33.17 -10.92
N LEU A 133 45.54 33.64 -11.98
CA LEU A 133 44.25 33.12 -12.42
C LEU A 133 44.38 31.70 -12.97
N ILE A 134 45.47 31.44 -13.70
CA ILE A 134 45.81 30.10 -14.20
C ILE A 134 45.99 29.13 -13.02
N THR A 135 46.82 29.48 -12.03
CA THR A 135 47.09 28.59 -10.88
C THR A 135 45.83 28.28 -10.09
N ILE A 136 45.00 29.28 -9.78
CA ILE A 136 43.76 29.07 -9.02
C ILE A 136 42.78 28.18 -9.80
N SER A 137 42.62 28.45 -11.10
CA SER A 137 41.69 27.68 -11.95
C SER A 137 42.18 26.25 -12.17
N SER A 138 43.49 26.03 -12.34
CA SER A 138 44.08 24.69 -12.50
C SER A 138 43.96 23.85 -11.22
N ILE A 139 44.18 24.43 -10.04
CA ILE A 139 43.98 23.72 -8.76
C ILE A 139 42.51 23.40 -8.54
N SER A 140 41.60 24.29 -8.94
CA SER A 140 40.16 24.09 -8.75
C SER A 140 39.55 23.02 -9.69
N ILE A 141 40.27 22.63 -10.75
CA ILE A 141 39.88 21.58 -11.70
C ILE A 141 40.46 20.20 -11.30
N LEU A 142 41.56 20.19 -10.54
CA LEU A 142 42.32 18.98 -10.16
C LEU A 142 41.78 18.37 -8.86
#